data_AF-A0A0G4F9W7-F1
#
_entry.id   AF-A0A0G4F9W7-F1
#
_cell.length_a   1.000
_cell.length_b   1.000
_cell.length_c   1.000
_cell.angle_alpha   90.00
_cell.angle_beta   90.00
_cell.angle_gamma   90.00
#
_symmetry.space_group_name_H-M   'P 1'
#
loop_
_entity.id
_entity.type
_entity.pdbx_description
1 polymer ?
#
loop_
_entity_poly.entity_id
_entity_poly.type
_entity_poly.pdbx_seq_one_letter_code
_entity_poly.pdbx_strand_id
1 'polypeptide(L)'
;MLAHRMLAVGGFSHSPVVVVDRRVRGGHLDRIMTQSPHTPLAGCSDVTAAEAASGWCGQEHVLTSSNDPFIAWILFGIYPGNNQDVHVIIRTSEAPAAGVPQDAPFAQWFPLTAAKARRVLGPIAAIVLDGQAH
;
A
#
# COMPACT_ATOMS: atom_id res chain seq x y z
N MET A 1 -8.91 17.93 -16.70
CA MET A 1 -8.64 16.79 -15.80
C MET A 1 -7.61 15.91 -16.47
N LEU A 2 -6.44 15.75 -15.85
CA LEU A 2 -5.48 14.74 -16.28
C LEU A 2 -6.03 13.39 -15.82
N ALA A 3 -6.50 12.55 -16.74
CA ALA A 3 -6.92 11.20 -16.43
C ALA A 3 -5.69 10.30 -16.56
N HIS A 4 -5.10 9.90 -15.44
CA HIS A 4 -4.13 8.83 -15.44
C HIS A 4 -4.87 7.53 -15.76
N ARG A 5 -4.71 7.06 -17.00
CA ARG A 5 -5.27 5.78 -17.44
C ARG A 5 -4.49 4.67 -16.73
N MET A 6 -5.03 4.13 -15.63
CA MET A 6 -4.64 2.80 -15.15
C MET A 6 -5.05 1.79 -16.21
N LEU A 7 -4.18 1.55 -17.18
CA LEU A 7 -4.27 0.35 -17.99
C LEU A 7 -3.95 -0.81 -17.05
N ALA A 8 -4.89 -1.75 -16.91
CA ALA A 8 -4.58 -3.07 -16.38
C ALA A 8 -3.64 -3.76 -17.38
N VAL A 9 -2.35 -3.45 -17.30
CA VAL A 9 -1.30 -4.22 -17.94
C VAL A 9 -1.25 -5.53 -17.15
N GLY A 10 -1.57 -6.66 -17.79
CA GLY A 10 -1.30 -7.97 -17.19
C GLY A 10 0.15 -7.99 -16.72
N GLY A 11 0.38 -8.16 -15.42
CA GLY A 11 1.71 -8.00 -14.81
C GLY A 11 1.72 -7.39 -13.41
N PHE A 12 0.60 -6.87 -12.90
CA PHE A 12 0.50 -6.44 -11.51
C PHE A 12 0.09 -7.59 -10.58
N SER A 13 0.85 -7.72 -9.49
CA SER A 13 0.56 -8.58 -8.34
C SER A 13 0.13 -7.74 -7.13
N HIS A 14 -0.67 -8.34 -6.25
CA HIS A 14 -1.28 -7.65 -5.11
C HIS A 14 -1.00 -8.40 -3.83
N SER A 15 -0.74 -7.69 -2.73
CA SER A 15 -0.79 -8.29 -1.40
C SER A 15 -2.23 -8.67 -1.05
N PRO A 16 -2.43 -9.62 -0.11
CA PRO A 16 -3.68 -9.72 0.61
C PRO A 16 -4.08 -8.36 1.20
N VAL A 17 -5.39 -8.14 1.34
CA VAL A 17 -5.91 -6.97 2.06
C VAL A 17 -5.65 -7.17 3.54
N VAL A 18 -4.89 -6.27 4.15
CA VAL A 18 -4.66 -6.28 5.60
C VAL A 18 -5.48 -5.17 6.22
N VAL A 19 -6.31 -5.52 7.20
CA VAL A 19 -7.14 -4.58 7.95
C VAL A 19 -6.41 -4.27 9.25
N VAL A 20 -6.11 -3.00 9.49
CA VAL A 20 -5.33 -2.57 10.66
C VAL A 20 -6.06 -1.45 11.38
N ASP A 21 -6.30 -1.61 12.69
CA ASP A 21 -6.79 -0.51 13.53
C ASP A 21 -5.79 0.64 13.47
N ARG A 22 -6.26 1.82 13.06
CA ARG A 22 -5.41 2.98 12.78
C ARG A 22 -4.64 3.49 14.00
N ARG A 23 -5.05 3.12 15.22
CA ARG A 23 -4.45 3.54 16.50
C ARG A 23 -3.31 2.65 16.96
N VAL A 24 -3.15 1.44 16.42
CA VAL A 24 -2.08 0.53 16.84
C VAL A 24 -0.70 1.13 16.57
N ARG A 25 0.30 0.65 17.31
CA ARG A 25 1.72 1.06 17.16
C ARG A 25 1.91 2.59 17.20
N GLY A 26 1.15 3.27 18.06
CA GLY A 26 1.26 4.71 18.28
C GLY A 26 0.56 5.57 17.22
N GLY A 27 -0.54 5.07 16.65
CA GLY A 27 -1.37 5.83 15.71
C GLY A 27 -0.65 6.19 14.40
N HIS A 28 0.26 5.34 13.93
CA HIS A 28 1.02 5.62 12.70
C HIS A 28 0.08 5.76 11.49
N LEU A 29 -0.88 4.84 11.36
CA LEU A 29 -1.91 4.93 10.32
C LEU A 29 -2.87 6.09 10.55
N ASP A 30 -3.26 6.39 11.80
CA ASP A 30 -4.10 7.56 12.10
C ASP A 30 -3.45 8.86 11.59
N ARG A 31 -2.13 9.02 11.77
CA ARG A 31 -1.37 10.16 11.21
C ARG A 31 -1.35 10.16 9.68
N ILE A 32 -1.15 9.00 9.05
CA ILE A 32 -1.20 8.87 7.59
C ILE A 32 -2.59 9.24 7.04
N MET A 33 -3.66 8.86 7.74
CA MET A 33 -5.04 9.08 7.28
C MET A 33 -5.57 10.48 7.61
N THR A 34 -4.94 11.23 8.51
CA THR A 34 -5.38 12.58 8.93
C THR A 34 -4.56 13.72 8.32
N GLN A 35 -3.37 13.44 7.79
CA GLN A 35 -2.62 14.40 6.98
C GLN A 35 -3.32 14.70 5.65
N SER A 36 -2.87 15.75 4.95
CA SER A 36 -3.37 16.08 3.62
C SER A 36 -3.22 14.90 2.66
N PRO A 37 -4.29 14.44 1.99
CA PRO A 37 -4.24 13.30 1.08
C PRO A 37 -3.53 13.64 -0.25
N HIS A 38 -3.10 14.89 -0.42
CA HIS A 38 -2.35 15.39 -1.58
C HIS A 38 -0.85 15.53 -1.32
N THR A 39 -0.36 15.10 -0.15
CA THR A 39 1.07 15.10 0.17
C THR A 39 1.61 13.67 0.13
N PRO A 40 2.55 13.33 -0.76
CA PRO A 40 3.18 12.03 -0.76
C PRO A 40 3.88 11.75 0.57
N LEU A 41 3.78 10.51 1.04
CA LEU A 41 4.54 10.05 2.20
C LEU A 41 6.05 10.10 1.94
N ALA A 42 6.83 10.20 3.02
CA ALA A 42 8.28 10.15 2.91
C ALA A 42 8.73 8.84 2.23
N GLY A 43 9.49 8.97 1.14
CA GLY A 43 9.94 7.84 0.32
C GLY A 43 8.99 7.45 -0.82
N CYS A 44 7.84 8.12 -0.96
CA CYS A 44 6.94 7.99 -2.10
C CYS A 44 7.17 9.12 -3.11
N SER A 45 7.02 8.83 -4.40
CA SER A 45 7.21 9.82 -5.45
C SER A 45 5.96 10.63 -5.76
N ASP A 46 4.78 10.06 -5.54
CA ASP A 46 3.49 10.69 -5.85
C ASP A 46 2.38 10.13 -4.96
N VAL A 47 1.25 10.82 -4.92
CA VAL A 47 0.04 10.39 -4.21
C VAL A 47 -1.21 10.70 -5.04
N THR A 48 -2.14 9.76 -5.06
CA THR A 48 -3.49 9.97 -5.59
C THR A 48 -4.51 9.72 -4.49
N ALA A 49 -5.36 10.71 -4.24
CA ALA A 49 -6.53 10.57 -3.38
C ALA A 49 -7.75 10.18 -4.22
N ALA A 50 -8.58 9.28 -3.71
CA ALA A 50 -9.79 8.85 -4.39
C ALA A 50 -10.95 8.68 -3.41
N GLU A 51 -12.14 9.05 -3.87
CA GLU A 51 -13.42 8.79 -3.22
C GLU A 51 -14.31 8.08 -4.23
N ALA A 52 -14.89 6.95 -3.84
CA ALA A 52 -15.85 6.22 -4.64
C ALA A 52 -17.27 6.61 -4.25
N ALA A 53 -18.23 6.48 -5.19
CA ALA A 53 -19.65 6.71 -4.91
C ALA A 53 -20.23 5.85 -3.77
N SER A 54 -19.55 4.75 -3.42
CA SER A 54 -19.87 3.93 -2.26
C SER A 54 -19.52 4.60 -0.92
N GLY A 55 -18.86 5.76 -0.92
CA GLY A 55 -18.32 6.40 0.28
C GLY A 55 -17.00 5.79 0.76
N TRP A 56 -16.36 4.93 -0.03
CA TRP A 56 -14.99 4.49 0.22
C TRP A 56 -14.04 5.66 -0.08
N CYS A 57 -13.16 5.96 0.87
CA CYS A 57 -12.16 7.01 0.74
C CYS A 57 -10.78 6.40 0.92
N GLY A 58 -9.84 6.75 0.04
CA GLY A 58 -8.48 6.26 0.15
C GLY A 58 -7.43 7.13 -0.51
N GLN A 59 -6.19 6.76 -0.26
CA GLN A 59 -5.00 7.37 -0.82
C GLN A 59 -4.04 6.28 -1.29
N GLU A 60 -3.55 6.42 -2.51
CA GLU A 60 -2.54 5.58 -3.13
C GLU A 60 -1.22 6.32 -3.16
N HIS A 61 -0.20 5.78 -2.52
CA HIS A 61 1.15 6.36 -2.48
C HIS A 61 2.09 5.54 -3.34
N VAL A 62 2.70 6.17 -4.35
CA VAL A 62 3.60 5.50 -5.29
C VAL A 62 4.98 5.31 -4.66
N LEU A 63 5.38 4.05 -4.46
CA LEU A 63 6.63 3.64 -3.81
C LEU A 63 7.86 3.73 -4.73
N THR A 64 7.63 3.78 -6.04
CA THR A 64 8.65 3.74 -7.09
C THR A 64 8.62 5.01 -7.91
N SER A 65 9.80 5.54 -8.24
CA SER A 65 9.96 6.63 -9.18
C SER A 65 10.13 6.13 -10.62
N SER A 66 10.22 7.05 -11.58
CA SER A 66 10.57 6.72 -12.97
C SER A 66 11.95 6.08 -13.15
N ASN A 67 12.80 6.09 -12.12
CA ASN A 67 14.13 5.47 -12.14
C ASN A 67 14.10 4.00 -11.70
N ASP A 68 12.97 3.53 -11.16
CA ASP A 68 12.82 2.13 -10.76
C ASP A 68 12.37 1.28 -11.97
N PRO A 69 12.84 0.01 -12.09
CA PRO A 69 12.53 -0.85 -13.23
C PRO A 69 11.13 -1.48 -13.16
N PHE A 70 10.35 -1.16 -12.14
CA PHE A 70 8.98 -1.63 -11.91
C PHE A 70 8.17 -0.55 -11.22
N ILE A 71 6.86 -0.70 -11.23
CA ILE A 71 5.92 0.21 -10.58
C ILE A 71 5.38 -0.47 -9.33
N ALA A 72 5.40 0.21 -8.19
CA ALA A 72 4.72 -0.23 -6.99
C ALA A 72 4.06 0.94 -6.26
N TRP A 73 2.93 0.65 -5.62
CA TRP A 73 2.23 1.61 -4.77
C TRP A 73 1.54 0.90 -3.60
N ILE A 74 1.24 1.69 -2.57
CA ILE A 74 0.50 1.25 -1.40
C ILE A 74 -0.80 2.05 -1.29
N LEU A 75 -1.91 1.35 -1.11
CA LEU A 75 -3.24 1.91 -0.92
C LEU A 75 -3.61 1.84 0.56
N PHE A 76 -4.07 2.96 1.09
CA PHE A 76 -4.71 3.07 2.40
C PHE A 76 -6.15 3.52 2.18
N GLY A 77 -7.12 2.71 2.62
CA GLY A 77 -8.54 2.99 2.40
C GLY A 77 -9.39 2.76 3.64
N ILE A 78 -10.47 3.52 3.74
CA ILE A 78 -11.49 3.42 4.78
C ILE A 78 -12.84 3.21 4.10
N TYR A 79 -13.63 2.24 4.59
CA TYR A 79 -15.00 2.01 4.14
C TYR A 79 -16.00 2.84 4.95
N PRO A 80 -17.14 3.22 4.35
CA PRO A 80 -18.19 3.94 5.08
C PRO A 80 -18.64 3.14 6.31
N GLY A 81 -18.84 3.85 7.43
CA GLY A 81 -19.30 3.25 8.67
C GLY A 81 -18.22 2.58 9.53
N ASN A 82 -16.99 2.43 9.03
CA ASN A 82 -15.86 1.96 9.84
C ASN A 82 -14.67 2.91 9.71
N ASN A 83 -14.62 3.93 10.56
CA ASN A 83 -13.52 4.89 10.57
C ASN A 83 -12.33 4.45 11.43
N GLN A 84 -12.37 3.29 12.10
CA GLN A 84 -11.28 2.82 12.95
C GLN A 84 -10.27 1.99 12.17
N ASP A 85 -10.73 1.18 11.22
CA ASP A 85 -9.85 0.28 10.49
C ASP A 85 -9.43 0.85 9.14
N VAL A 86 -8.15 0.67 8.81
CA VAL A 86 -7.59 1.01 7.50
C VAL A 86 -7.29 -0.26 6.75
N HIS A 87 -7.81 -0.36 5.54
CA HIS A 87 -7.46 -1.39 4.58
C HIS A 87 -6.17 -1.01 3.88
N VAL A 88 -5.17 -1.87 4.01
CA VAL A 88 -3.85 -1.69 3.40
C VAL A 88 -3.66 -2.73 2.31
N ILE A 89 -3.35 -2.28 1.10
CA ILE A 89 -3.08 -3.14 -0.06
C ILE A 89 -1.81 -2.63 -0.75
N ILE A 90 -0.90 -3.53 -1.07
CA ILE A 90 0.30 -3.22 -1.86
C ILE A 90 0.11 -3.80 -3.26
N ARG A 91 0.44 -3.00 -4.28
CA ARG A 91 0.42 -3.42 -5.69
C ARG A 91 1.80 -3.24 -6.30
N THR A 92 2.22 -4.18 -7.13
CA THR A 92 3.54 -4.12 -7.77
C THR A 92 3.58 -4.83 -9.11
N SER A 93 4.39 -4.32 -10.04
CA SER A 93 4.80 -5.00 -11.26
C SER A 93 6.20 -5.63 -11.16
N GLU A 94 6.78 -5.70 -9.96
CA GLU A 94 8.01 -6.44 -9.70
C GLU A 94 7.83 -7.90 -10.14
N ALA A 95 8.82 -8.46 -10.83
CA ALA A 95 8.79 -9.86 -11.18
C ALA A 95 8.90 -10.72 -9.89
N PRO A 96 8.07 -11.77 -9.74
CA PRO A 96 8.16 -12.63 -8.56
C PRO A 96 9.55 -13.27 -8.46
N ALA A 97 10.11 -13.31 -7.26
CA ALA A 97 11.38 -13.96 -6.99
C ALA A 97 11.32 -15.45 -7.34
N ALA A 98 12.37 -15.96 -7.98
CA ALA A 98 12.44 -17.35 -8.40
C ALA A 98 12.61 -18.30 -7.19
N GLY A 99 12.00 -19.48 -7.27
CA GLY A 99 12.16 -20.53 -6.25
C GLY A 99 11.43 -20.29 -4.94
N VAL A 100 10.52 -19.30 -4.88
CA VAL A 100 9.71 -19.03 -3.71
C VAL A 100 8.50 -20.01 -3.66
N PRO A 101 8.19 -20.62 -2.50
CA PRO A 101 7.00 -21.48 -2.33
C PRO A 101 5.69 -20.73 -2.58
N GLN A 102 4.68 -21.43 -3.11
CA GLN A 102 3.37 -20.84 -3.45
C GLN A 102 2.66 -20.17 -2.26
N ASP A 103 2.89 -20.67 -1.06
CA ASP A 103 2.33 -20.19 0.20
C ASP A 103 3.21 -19.15 0.92
N ALA A 104 4.34 -18.77 0.34
CA ALA A 104 5.23 -17.80 0.93
C ALA A 104 4.58 -16.40 1.02
N PRO A 105 4.93 -15.61 2.06
CA PRO A 105 4.44 -14.24 2.21
C PRO A 105 4.77 -13.35 1.00
N PHE A 106 3.94 -12.32 0.77
CA PHE A 106 4.14 -11.33 -0.28
C PHE A 106 5.56 -10.74 -0.29
N ALA A 107 6.14 -10.50 0.89
CA ALA A 107 7.47 -9.93 1.02
C ALA A 107 8.61 -10.83 0.51
N GLN A 108 8.40 -12.15 0.44
CA GLN A 108 9.37 -13.08 -0.12
C GLN A 108 9.28 -13.12 -1.65
N TRP A 109 8.06 -13.03 -2.18
CA TRP A 109 7.83 -12.96 -3.62
C TRP A 109 8.30 -11.64 -4.24
N PHE A 110 8.16 -10.53 -3.52
CA PHE A 110 8.44 -9.18 -4.04
C PHE A 110 9.34 -8.38 -3.08
N PRO A 111 10.61 -8.79 -2.92
CA PRO A 111 11.50 -8.23 -1.89
C PRO A 111 11.82 -6.74 -2.11
N LEU A 112 11.90 -6.25 -3.36
CA LEU A 112 12.19 -4.84 -3.62
C LEU A 112 11.00 -3.95 -3.25
N THR A 113 9.79 -4.39 -3.60
CA THR A 113 8.54 -3.77 -3.20
C THR A 113 8.40 -3.76 -1.69
N ALA A 114 8.63 -4.90 -1.03
CA ALA A 114 8.54 -5.01 0.41
C ALA A 114 9.53 -4.10 1.13
N ALA A 115 10.77 -3.98 0.64
CA ALA A 115 11.76 -3.07 1.20
C ALA A 115 11.31 -1.60 1.13
N LYS A 116 10.70 -1.17 0.03
CA LYS A 116 10.13 0.18 -0.12
C LYS A 116 8.91 0.37 0.78
N ALA A 117 7.96 -0.57 0.75
CA ALA A 117 6.76 -0.53 1.57
C ALA A 117 7.08 -0.49 3.06
N ARG A 118 8.07 -1.26 3.52
CA ARG A 118 8.52 -1.29 4.93
C ARG A 118 8.95 0.08 5.44
N ARG A 119 9.56 0.92 4.61
CA ARG A 119 9.95 2.29 5.00
C ARG A 119 8.75 3.19 5.25
N VAL A 120 7.71 3.09 4.42
CA VAL A 120 6.47 3.86 4.54
C VAL A 120 5.62 3.37 5.71
N LEU A 121 5.51 2.04 5.84
CA LEU A 121 4.74 1.37 6.90
C LEU A 121 5.35 1.56 8.28
N GLY A 122 6.68 1.66 8.38
CA GLY A 122 7.38 1.90 9.64
C GLY A 122 6.96 0.89 10.73
N PRO A 123 6.44 1.34 11.89
CA PRO A 123 6.06 0.46 13.00
C PRO A 123 5.00 -0.60 12.68
N ILE A 124 4.20 -0.44 11.63
CA ILE A 124 3.16 -1.41 11.25
C ILE A 124 3.60 -2.38 10.14
N ALA A 125 4.85 -2.27 9.67
CA ALA A 125 5.33 -3.09 8.55
C ALA A 125 5.21 -4.60 8.82
N ALA A 126 5.48 -5.05 10.05
CA ALA A 126 5.39 -6.46 10.41
C ALA A 126 3.95 -7.00 10.37
N ILE A 127 2.96 -6.14 10.61
CA ILE A 127 1.54 -6.52 10.52
C ILE A 127 1.17 -6.72 9.05
N VAL A 128 1.55 -5.77 8.19
CA VAL A 128 1.11 -5.73 6.78
C VAL A 128 1.91 -6.70 5.89
N LEU A 129 3.22 -6.80 6.09
CA LEU A 129 4.11 -7.59 5.23
C LEU A 129 4.35 -9.00 5.74
N ASP A 130 4.40 -9.17 7.07
CA ASP A 130 4.82 -10.42 7.70
C ASP A 130 3.65 -11.15 8.39
N GLY A 131 2.42 -10.63 8.28
CA GLY A 131 1.20 -11.26 8.77
C GLY A 131 1.11 -11.41 10.28
N GLN A 132 1.83 -10.58 11.05
CA GLN A 132 1.78 -10.62 12.51
C GLN A 132 0.39 -10.21 13.02
N ALA A 133 -0.11 -10.96 14.01
CA ALA A 133 -1.38 -10.66 14.68
C ALA A 133 -1.34 -9.30 15.38
N HIS A 134 -2.50 -8.64 15.39
CA HIS A 134 -2.74 -7.31 15.96
C HIS A 134 -3.10 -7.40 17.44
#